data_AF-A0A6I5CCW4-F1
#
_entry.id   AF-A0A6I5CCW4-F1
#
_cell.length_a   1.000
_cell.length_b   1.000
_cell.length_c   1.000
_cell.angle_alpha   90.00
_cell.angle_beta   90.00
_cell.angle_gamma   90.00
#
_symmetry.space_group_name_H-M   'P 1'
#
loop_
_entity.id
_entity.type
_entity.pdbx_description
1 polymer ?
#
loop_
_entity_poly.entity_id
_entity_poly.type
_entity_poly.pdbx_seq_one_letter_code
_entity_poly.pdbx_strand_id
1 'polypeptide(L)' 'IVARFAVDAVDTFSKANFPDDEVYADTPTPELRLITCGGTFNRTSKDYESNVVVFAHLESSSQS' A
#
# COMPACT_ATOMS: atom_id res chain seq x y z
N ILE A 1 -18.42 -14.15 -3.89
CA ILE A 1 -17.20 -13.94 -4.70
C ILE A 1 -16.06 -13.70 -3.72
N VAL A 2 -14.92 -14.34 -3.92
CA VAL A 2 -13.68 -14.15 -3.16
C VAL A 2 -12.57 -13.81 -4.15
N ALA A 3 -11.75 -12.81 -3.83
CA ALA A 3 -10.54 -12.45 -4.58
C ALA A 3 -9.31 -12.67 -3.69
N ARG A 4 -8.29 -13.33 -4.22
CA ARG A 4 -7.00 -13.55 -3.56
C ARG A 4 -5.95 -12.72 -4.26
N PHE A 5 -5.19 -11.96 -3.47
CA PHE A 5 -4.10 -11.14 -3.95
C PHE A 5 -2.79 -11.67 -3.35
N ALA A 6 -1.76 -11.81 -4.19
CA ALA A 6 -0.43 -12.17 -3.74
C ALA A 6 0.37 -10.90 -3.48
N VAL A 7 1.06 -10.84 -2.34
CA VAL A 7 1.90 -9.69 -1.99
C VAL A 7 3.18 -9.74 -2.81
N ASP A 8 3.45 -8.65 -3.53
CA ASP A 8 4.66 -8.47 -4.33
C ASP A 8 5.76 -7.77 -3.53
N ALA A 9 5.39 -6.70 -2.83
CA ALA A 9 6.31 -5.87 -2.07
C ALA A 9 5.64 -5.22 -0.86
N VAL A 10 6.46 -4.87 0.14
CA VAL A 10 6.07 -4.05 1.28
C VAL A 10 7.15 -3.00 1.48
N ASP A 11 6.79 -1.75 1.20
CA ASP A 11 7.73 -0.63 1.28
C ASP A 11 7.26 0.43 2.28
N THR A 12 8.21 1.19 2.79
CA THR A 12 7.96 2.29 3.72
C THR A 12 8.43 3.60 3.11
N PHE A 13 7.51 4.55 2.97
CA PHE A 13 7.78 5.85 2.38
C PHE A 13 7.54 6.95 3.41
N SER A 14 8.47 7.89 3.51
CA SER A 14 8.25 9.10 4.29
C SER A 14 7.04 9.86 3.74
N LYS A 15 6.19 10.38 4.62
CA LYS A 15 5.05 11.23 4.23
C LYS A 15 5.49 12.49 3.49
N ALA A 16 6.72 12.97 3.75
CA ALA A 16 7.25 14.17 3.09
C ALA A 16 7.65 13.93 1.63
N ASN A 17 7.97 12.67 1.27
CA ASN A 17 8.42 12.27 -0.06
C ASN A 17 7.63 11.04 -0.53
N PHE A 18 6.32 11.05 -0.31
CA PHE A 18 5.48 9.92 -0.67
C PHE A 18 5.39 9.82 -2.21
N PRO A 19 5.66 8.65 -2.81
CA PRO A 19 5.68 8.50 -4.27
C PRO A 19 4.25 8.29 -4.80
N ASP A 20 3.46 9.36 -4.84
CA ASP A 20 2.05 9.31 -5.29
C ASP A 20 1.92 8.68 -6.68
N ASP A 21 2.80 9.05 -7.61
CA ASP A 21 2.77 8.54 -9.00
C ASP A 21 3.04 7.03 -9.10
N GLU A 22 3.72 6.43 -8.13
CA GLU A 22 3.97 4.98 -8.10
C GLU A 22 2.84 4.25 -7.37
N VAL A 23 2.38 4.82 -6.26
CA VAL A 23 1.40 4.18 -5.38
C VAL A 23 -0.01 4.27 -5.95
N TYR A 24 -0.36 5.37 -6.61
CA TYR A 24 -1.71 5.66 -7.09
C TYR A 24 -1.86 5.62 -8.61
N ALA A 25 -0.81 5.27 -9.35
CA ALA A 25 -0.91 5.11 -10.80
C ALA A 25 -1.98 4.08 -11.20
N ASP A 26 -2.60 4.32 -12.35
CA ASP A 26 -3.48 3.36 -12.99
C ASP A 26 -2.71 2.09 -13.36
N THR A 27 -3.31 0.93 -13.08
CA THR A 27 -2.73 -0.38 -13.37
C THR A 27 -3.52 -1.06 -14.49
N PRO A 28 -2.85 -1.71 -15.48
CA PRO A 28 -3.55 -2.41 -16.56
C PRO A 28 -4.21 -3.72 -16.09
N THR A 29 -3.85 -4.19 -14.89
CA THR A 29 -4.38 -5.40 -14.25
C THR A 29 -4.98 -5.07 -12.87
N PRO A 30 -5.86 -5.92 -12.31
CA PRO A 30 -6.37 -5.72 -10.96
C PRO A 30 -5.25 -5.81 -9.92
N GLU A 31 -5.03 -4.72 -9.20
CA GLU A 31 -4.04 -4.63 -8.14
C GLU A 31 -4.68 -4.08 -6.86
N LEU A 32 -4.06 -4.40 -5.73
CA LEU A 32 -4.42 -3.93 -4.40
C LEU A 32 -3.25 -3.15 -3.80
N ARG A 33 -3.56 -1.98 -3.23
CA ARG A 33 -2.64 -1.18 -2.40
C ARG A 33 -3.23 -1.06 -1.01
N LEU A 34 -2.55 -1.60 0.00
CA LEU A 34 -2.90 -1.34 1.41
C LEU A 34 -1.91 -0.34 1.98
N ILE A 35 -2.42 0.79 2.45
CA ILE A 35 -1.61 1.92 2.95
C ILE A 35 -1.95 2.14 4.43
N THR A 36 -0.94 2.14 5.28
CA THR A 36 -1.10 2.37 6.72
C THR A 36 -0.03 3.31 7.27
N CYS A 37 -0.28 3.94 8.42
CA CYS A 37 0.73 4.75 9.10
C CYS A 37 1.85 3.85 9.67
N GLY A 38 3.10 4.28 9.53
CA GLY A 38 4.25 3.57 10.08
C GLY A 38 5.52 4.41 10.20
N GLY A 39 6.64 3.75 10.49
CA GLY A 39 7.89 4.44 10.83
C GLY A 39 7.88 5.05 12.22
N THR A 40 8.68 6.09 12.43
CA THR A 40 8.82 6.74 13.74
C THR A 40 7.58 7.56 14.08
N PHE A 41 7.08 7.42 15.31
CA PHE A 41 6.03 8.29 15.83
C PHE A 41 6.63 9.61 16.33
N ASN A 42 6.26 10.71 15.69
CA ASN A 42 6.59 12.05 16.12
C ASN A 42 5.60 12.53 17.18
N ARG A 43 6.08 12.70 18.41
CA ARG A 43 5.23 13.11 19.55
C ARG A 43 4.79 14.56 19.52
N THR A 44 5.53 15.43 18.80
CA THR A 44 5.21 16.85 18.68
C THR A 44 4.00 17.03 17.76
N SER A 45 4.02 16.38 16.59
CA SER A 45 2.88 16.38 15.66
C SER A 45 1.83 15.32 15.98
N LYS A 46 2.12 14.39 16.89
CA LYS A 46 1.28 13.22 17.24
C LYS A 46 0.95 12.34 16.03
N ASP A 47 1.91 12.15 15.14
CA ASP A 47 1.73 11.40 13.90
C ASP A 47 2.94 10.52 13.59
N TYR A 48 2.71 9.46 12.82
CA TYR A 48 3.76 8.65 12.21
C TYR A 48 4.36 9.37 11.00
N GLU A 49 5.68 9.36 10.86
CA GLU A 49 6.35 10.13 9.80
C GLU A 49 6.36 9.43 8.43
N SER A 50 5.87 8.20 8.35
CA SER A 50 5.87 7.40 7.13
C SER A 50 4.55 6.65 6.93
N ASN A 51 4.37 6.17 5.72
CA ASN A 51 3.35 5.19 5.36
C ASN A 51 4.02 3.88 4.99
N VAL A 52 3.44 2.76 5.39
CA VAL A 52 3.77 1.44 4.88
C VAL A 52 2.77 1.10 3.79
N VAL A 53 3.27 0.72 2.61
CA VAL A 53 2.48 0.36 1.44
C VAL A 53 2.74 -1.10 1.10
N VAL A 54 1.67 -1.88 1.05
CA VAL A 54 1.70 -3.25 0.52
C VAL A 54 1.21 -3.22 -0.92
N PHE A 55 2.03 -3.72 -1.83
CA PHE A 55 1.73 -3.90 -3.25
C PHE A 55 1.34 -5.36 -3.49
N ALA A 56 0.22 -5.58 -4.16
CA ALA A 56 -0.26 -6.92 -4.45
C ALA A 56 -1.05 -6.98 -5.76
N HIS A 57 -0.85 -8.04 -6.55
CA HIS A 57 -1.64 -8.31 -7.75
C HIS A 57 -2.69 -9.40 -7.49
N LEU A 58 -3.77 -9.38 -8.28
CA LEU A 58 -4.80 -10.43 -8.21
C LEU A 58 -4.22 -11.76 -8.68
N GLU A 59 -4.19 -12.75 -7.79
CA GLU A 59 -3.77 -14.11 -8.09
C GLU A 59 -4.96 -14.95 -8.61
N SER A 60 -6.13 -14.81 -7.97
CA SER A 60 -7.33 -15.53 -8.38
C SER A 60 -8.63 -14.89 -7.88
N SER A 61 -9.72 -15.14 -8.59
CA SER A 61 -11.07 -14.80 -8.14
C SER A 61 -12.01 -15.98 -8.34
N SER A 62 -12.88 -16.27 -7.37
CA SER A 62 -13.90 -17.32 -7.48
C SER A 62 -15.25 -16.83 -6.99
N GLN A 63 -16.32 -17.31 -7.62
CA GLN A 63 -17.69 -17.20 -7.13
C GLN A 63 -18.08 -18.56 -6.55
N SER A 64 -18.68 -18.59 -5.35
CA SER A 64 -19.13 -19.83 -4.71
C SER A 64 -20.17 -20.55 -5.55
#